data_AF-A0A954MC15-F1
#
_entry.id   AF-A0A954MC15-F1
#
_cell.length_a   1.000
_cell.length_b   1.000
_cell.length_c   1.000
_cell.angle_alpha   90.00
_cell.angle_beta   90.00
_cell.angle_gamma   90.00
#
_symmetry.space_group_name_H-M   'P 1'
#
loop_
_entity.id
_entity.type
_entity.pdbx_description
1 polymer ?
#
loop_
_entity_poly.entity_id
_entity_poly.type
_entity_poly.pdbx_seq_one_letter_code
_entity_poly.pdbx_strand_id
1 'polypeptide(L)'
;MILLTLAAGVSFSSGCGQSVPLSPTGADLTVAVYAATSLQNEERLNAVTTLIRKHRTVLSNAEYDQLSEICELARSGQWTEARDASRRLMRE
;
A
#
# COMPACT_ATOMS: atom_id res chain seq x y z
N MET A 1 5.36 -44.43 13.57
CA MET A 1 4.41 -44.14 12.47
C MET A 1 4.02 -42.68 12.58
N ILE A 2 4.22 -41.97 11.47
CA ILE A 2 4.14 -40.51 11.31
C ILE A 2 2.67 -40.07 11.30
N LEU A 3 2.33 -39.00 12.01
CA LEU A 3 1.09 -38.27 11.77
C LEU A 3 1.42 -36.81 11.44
N LEU A 4 1.19 -36.53 10.16
CA LEU A 4 1.52 -35.37 9.37
C LEU A 4 0.46 -34.26 9.60
N THR A 5 0.91 -33.01 9.56
CA THR A 5 0.24 -31.83 8.96
C THR A 5 -1.13 -31.38 9.47
N LEU A 6 -1.18 -30.14 9.97
CA LEU A 6 -2.10 -29.13 9.44
C LEU A 6 -1.43 -27.75 9.51
N ALA A 7 -0.77 -27.36 8.42
CA ALA A 7 -0.34 -26.00 8.21
C ALA A 7 -1.60 -25.16 7.98
N ALA A 8 -1.92 -24.26 8.90
CA ALA A 8 -2.89 -23.21 8.67
C ALA A 8 -2.32 -22.26 7.61
N GLY A 9 -2.59 -22.57 6.35
CA GLY A 9 -2.40 -21.63 5.25
C GLY A 9 -3.35 -20.46 5.47
N VAL A 10 -2.82 -19.36 6.01
CA VAL A 10 -3.46 -18.06 5.88
C VAL A 10 -3.47 -17.74 4.40
N SER A 11 -4.62 -17.98 3.76
CA SER A 11 -4.92 -17.46 2.44
C SER A 11 -4.93 -15.94 2.53
N PHE A 12 -3.77 -15.33 2.32
CA PHE A 12 -3.68 -13.93 1.92
C PHE A 12 -4.51 -13.82 0.64
N SER A 13 -5.72 -13.29 0.81
CA SER A 13 -6.64 -13.09 -0.28
C SER A 13 -6.00 -12.14 -1.26
N SER A 14 -5.86 -12.63 -2.48
CA SER A 14 -5.30 -11.98 -3.65
C SER A 14 -5.95 -10.61 -3.90
N GLY A 15 -5.35 -9.55 -3.38
CA GLY A 15 -5.63 -8.15 -3.73
C GLY A 15 -4.47 -7.45 -4.46
N CYS A 16 -3.31 -8.10 -4.55
CA CYS A 16 -2.15 -7.57 -5.27
C CYS A 16 -2.07 -8.17 -6.67
N GLY A 17 -2.48 -7.42 -7.71
CA GLY A 17 -2.18 -7.87 -9.08
C GLY A 17 -2.91 -7.20 -10.23
N GLN A 18 -3.76 -6.19 -10.01
CA GLN A 18 -4.22 -5.35 -11.11
C GLN A 18 -3.36 -4.09 -11.15
N SER A 19 -2.49 -4.02 -12.16
CA SER A 19 -1.73 -2.83 -12.53
C SER A 19 -2.74 -1.74 -12.88
N VAL A 20 -2.86 -0.72 -12.03
CA VAL A 20 -3.74 0.42 -12.27
C VAL A 20 -2.87 1.54 -12.83
N PRO A 21 -3.19 2.10 -14.00
CA PRO A 21 -2.44 3.23 -14.52
C PRO A 21 -2.54 4.40 -13.54
N LEU A 22 -1.40 4.87 -13.06
CA LEU A 22 -1.34 5.99 -12.13
C LEU A 22 -1.57 7.32 -12.87
N SER A 23 -2.50 8.11 -12.34
CA SER A 23 -2.61 9.53 -12.64
C SER A 23 -1.35 10.26 -12.15
N PRO A 24 -1.03 11.46 -12.70
CA PRO A 24 0.11 12.24 -12.21
C PRO A 24 0.02 12.54 -10.69
N THR A 25 -1.18 12.73 -10.17
CA THR A 25 -1.42 12.88 -8.72
C THR A 25 -1.21 11.57 -7.97
N GLY A 26 -1.68 10.44 -8.51
CA GLY A 26 -1.44 9.12 -7.93
C GLY A 26 0.05 8.77 -7.85
N ALA A 27 0.82 9.09 -8.88
CA ALA A 27 2.27 8.89 -8.91
C ALA A 27 2.99 9.71 -7.82
N ASP A 28 2.67 11.01 -7.70
CA ASP A 28 3.27 11.88 -6.68
C ASP A 28 2.95 11.40 -5.25
N LEU A 29 1.69 11.02 -5.01
CA LEU A 29 1.27 10.45 -3.72
C LEU A 29 1.96 9.11 -3.45
N THR A 30 2.14 8.25 -4.46
CA THR A 30 2.87 6.98 -4.32
C THR A 30 4.32 7.23 -3.89
N VAL A 31 4.98 8.25 -4.46
CA VAL A 31 6.33 8.68 -4.04
C VAL A 31 6.34 9.16 -2.59
N ALA A 32 5.36 9.96 -2.20
CA ALA A 32 5.22 10.42 -0.83
C ALA A 32 5.00 9.26 0.16
N VAL A 33 4.14 8.29 -0.18
CA VAL A 33 3.89 7.08 0.64
C VAL A 33 5.15 6.23 0.74
N TYR A 34 5.86 6.00 -0.37
CA TYR A 34 7.12 5.26 -0.36
C TYR A 34 8.20 5.94 0.51
N ALA A 35 8.31 7.27 0.45
CA ALA A 35 9.24 8.01 1.28
C ALA A 35 8.88 7.91 2.77
N ALA A 36 7.59 8.02 3.11
CA ALA A 36 7.11 7.88 4.48
C ALA A 36 7.35 6.46 5.03
N THR A 37 7.02 5.42 4.26
CA THR A 37 7.20 4.01 4.64
C THR A 37 8.66 3.59 4.70
N SER A 38 9.51 4.13 3.81
CA SER A 38 10.96 3.87 3.83
C SER A 38 11.64 4.42 5.08
N LEU A 39 11.17 5.58 5.57
CA LEU A 39 11.67 6.21 6.79
C LEU A 39 10.93 5.75 8.06
N GLN A 40 9.90 4.90 7.91
CA GLN A 40 8.97 4.50 8.98
C GLN A 40 8.47 5.71 9.77
N ASN A 41 8.17 6.81 9.07
CA ASN A 41 7.79 8.07 9.68
C ASN A 41 6.26 8.19 9.73
N GLU A 42 5.69 7.94 10.90
CA GLU A 42 4.25 7.96 11.13
C GLU A 42 3.61 9.33 10.87
N GLU A 43 4.29 10.42 11.24
CA GLU A 43 3.79 11.78 11.02
C GLU A 43 3.64 12.06 9.52
N ARG A 44 4.67 11.73 8.74
CA ARG A 44 4.64 11.83 7.28
C ARG A 44 3.58 10.92 6.68
N LEU A 45 3.46 9.69 7.17
CA LEU A 45 2.43 8.76 6.70
C LEU A 45 1.02 9.36 6.90
N ASN A 46 0.75 9.93 8.07
CA ASN A 46 -0.54 10.56 8.39
C ASN A 46 -0.81 11.80 7.53
N ALA A 47 0.21 12.63 7.29
CA ALA A 47 0.10 13.76 6.37
C ALA A 47 -0.25 13.29 4.95
N VAL A 48 0.44 12.27 4.45
CA VAL A 48 0.21 11.72 3.11
C VAL A 48 -1.16 11.03 3.01
N THR A 49 -1.60 10.29 4.03
CA THR A 49 -2.98 9.74 4.06
C THR A 49 -4.02 10.86 3.97
N THR A 50 -3.78 11.98 4.64
CA THR A 50 -4.69 13.14 4.56
C THR A 50 -4.72 13.74 3.15
N LEU A 51 -3.56 13.81 2.48
CA LEU A 51 -3.48 14.22 1.08
C LEU A 51 -4.22 13.24 0.16
N ILE A 52 -4.04 11.93 0.32
CA ILE A 52 -4.76 10.91 -0.46
C ILE A 52 -6.28 11.10 -0.33
N ARG A 53 -6.78 11.31 0.90
CA ARG A 53 -8.21 11.62 1.15
C ARG A 53 -8.66 12.91 0.49
N LYS A 54 -7.84 13.96 0.53
CA LYS A 54 -8.14 15.25 -0.11
C LYS A 54 -8.22 15.15 -1.64
N HIS A 55 -7.39 14.29 -2.23
CA HIS A 55 -7.34 14.07 -3.68
C HIS A 55 -8.28 12.96 -4.16
N ARG A 56 -9.23 12.50 -3.33
CA ARG A 56 -10.16 11.40 -3.65
C ARG A 56 -10.92 11.59 -4.96
N THR A 57 -11.27 12.84 -5.31
CA THR A 57 -12.01 13.17 -6.53
C THR A 57 -11.16 13.16 -7.79
N VAL A 58 -9.83 13.22 -7.65
CA VAL A 58 -8.86 13.19 -8.74
C VAL A 58 -8.36 11.77 -8.98
N LEU A 59 -8.19 11.00 -7.90
CA LEU A 59 -7.78 9.60 -7.95
C LEU A 59 -8.93 8.73 -8.45
N SER A 60 -8.60 7.74 -9.28
CA SER A 60 -9.51 6.63 -9.54
C SER A 60 -9.79 5.85 -8.25
N ASN A 61 -10.90 5.11 -8.21
CA ASN A 61 -11.22 4.25 -7.07
C ASN A 61 -10.07 3.29 -6.76
N ALA A 62 -9.52 2.67 -7.80
CA ALA A 62 -8.47 1.68 -7.64
C ALA A 62 -7.16 2.29 -7.11
N GLU A 63 -6.74 3.48 -7.58
CA GLU A 63 -5.58 4.19 -7.02
C GLU A 63 -5.79 4.56 -5.56
N TYR A 64 -6.97 5.08 -5.22
CA TYR A 64 -7.29 5.48 -3.86
C TYR A 64 -7.30 4.26 -2.92
N ASP A 65 -7.92 3.16 -3.33
CA ASP A 65 -7.99 1.93 -2.55
C ASP A 65 -6.60 1.33 -2.33
N GLN A 66 -5.78 1.26 -3.39
CA GLN A 66 -4.40 0.77 -3.28
C GLN A 66 -3.52 1.64 -2.36
N LEU A 67 -3.55 2.96 -2.53
CA LEU A 67 -2.78 3.88 -1.68
C LEU A 67 -3.25 3.84 -0.22
N SER A 68 -4.56 3.69 0.00
CA SER A 68 -5.14 3.56 1.33
C SER A 68 -4.75 2.24 1.99
N GLU A 69 -4.80 1.12 1.26
CA GLU A 69 -4.37 -0.20 1.73
C GLU A 69 -2.90 -0.17 2.17
N ILE A 70 -2.03 0.45 1.38
CA ILE A 70 -0.61 0.61 1.71
C ILE A 70 -0.42 1.42 2.99
N CYS A 71 -1.18 2.50 3.17
CA CYS A 71 -1.13 3.29 4.40
C CYS A 71 -1.59 2.47 5.61
N GLU A 72 -2.61 1.62 5.46
CA GLU A 72 -3.08 0.74 6.54
C GLU A 72 -2.08 -0.37 6.88
N LEU A 73 -1.41 -0.96 5.88
CA LEU A 73 -0.29 -1.90 6.09
C LEU A 73 0.81 -1.26 6.93
N ALA A 74 1.19 -0.03 6.57
CA ALA A 74 2.20 0.73 7.30
C ALA A 74 1.77 1.02 8.76
N ARG A 75 0.53 1.44 8.97
CA ARG A 75 -0.05 1.65 10.33
C ARG A 75 -0.12 0.37 11.16
N SER A 76 -0.30 -0.77 10.51
CA SER A 76 -0.31 -2.08 11.18
C SER A 76 1.09 -2.58 11.54
N GLY A 77 2.13 -1.75 11.34
CA GLY A 77 3.52 -2.10 11.60
C GLY A 77 4.20 -2.87 10.47
N GLN A 78 3.48 -3.17 9.38
CA GLN A 78 4.01 -3.87 8.19
C GLN A 78 4.72 -2.88 7.24
N TRP A 79 5.62 -2.07 7.78
CA TRP A 79 6.32 -1.00 7.06
C TRP A 79 7.07 -1.48 5.81
N THR A 80 7.74 -2.63 5.90
CA THR A 80 8.49 -3.22 4.79
C THR A 80 7.57 -3.64 3.65
N GLU A 81 6.44 -4.26 3.98
CA GLU A 81 5.44 -4.69 2.99
C GLU A 81 4.78 -3.49 2.31
N ALA A 82 4.42 -2.46 3.08
CA ALA A 82 3.88 -1.20 2.56
C ALA A 82 4.88 -0.50 1.61
N ARG A 83 6.16 -0.47 1.98
CA ARG A 83 7.23 0.08 1.12
C ARG A 83 7.35 -0.70 -0.19
N ASP A 84 7.38 -2.03 -0.12
CA ASP A 84 7.52 -2.87 -1.30
C ASP A 84 6.29 -2.78 -2.21
N ALA A 85 5.09 -2.68 -1.63
CA ALA A 85 3.85 -2.41 -2.36
C ALA A 85 3.89 -1.05 -3.08
N SER A 86 4.31 0.01 -2.38
CA SER A 86 4.50 1.34 -2.99
C SER A 86 5.49 1.31 -4.15
N ARG A 87 6.60 0.58 -3.99
CA ARG A 87 7.63 0.43 -5.03
C ARG A 87 7.14 -0.38 -6.23
N ARG A 88 6.20 -1.32 -6.05
CA ARG A 88 5.57 -2.03 -7.16
C ARG A 88 4.71 -1.06 -7.97
N LEU A 89 3.84 -0.30 -7.31
CA LEU A 89 2.98 0.71 -7.95
C LEU A 89 3.75 1.72 -8.81
N MET A 90 4.94 2.15 -8.37
CA MET A 90 5.76 3.10 -9.15
C MET A 90 6.32 2.55 -10.47
N ARG A 91 6.43 1.23 -10.59
CA ARG A 91 7.08 0.57 -11.72
C ARG A 91 6.09 0.12 -12.79
N GLU A 92 4.81 0.30 -12.52
CA GLU A 92 3.69 0.02 -13.43
C GLU A 92 3.28 1.30 -14.16
#